data_AF-A0A7C4XE40-F1
#
_entry.id   AF-A0A7C4XE40-F1
#
_cell.length_a   1.000
_cell.length_b   1.000
_cell.length_c   1.000
_cell.angle_alpha   90.00
_cell.angle_beta   90.00
_cell.angle_gamma   90.00
#
_symmetry.space_group_name_H-M   'P 1'
#
loop_
_entity.id
_entity.type
_entity.pdbx_description
1 polymer ?
#
loop_
_entity_poly.entity_id
_entity_poly.type
_entity_poly.pdbx_seq_one_letter_code
_entity_poly.pdbx_strand_id
1 'polypeptide(L)'
;MLLSPACRLSGVRFFTMALELTPQEFEALVAEALDSLPDEIAQYMDNVEVVVAWRPTGTQLRRAGVRAGHLLLGLYEGVPLTQRSASYGFVPPDKIT
;
A
#
# COMPACT_ATOMS: atom_id res chain seq x y z
N MET A 1 32.32 2.03 10.44
CA MET A 1 32.42 1.55 11.83
C MET A 1 31.03 1.23 12.33
N LEU A 2 30.80 -0.08 12.50
CA LEU A 2 29.82 -0.75 13.38
C LEU A 2 28.36 -0.28 13.33
N LEU A 3 27.58 -0.96 12.48
CA LEU A 3 26.17 -1.29 12.75
C LEU A 3 26.08 -1.98 14.12
N SER A 4 25.37 -1.37 15.07
CA SER A 4 24.94 -2.05 16.30
C SER A 4 23.66 -2.84 16.04
N PRO A 5 23.61 -4.14 16.33
CA PRO A 5 22.40 -4.94 16.27
C PRO A 5 21.86 -5.15 17.69
N ALA A 6 20.82 -4.42 18.09
CA ALA A 6 20.10 -4.74 19.32
C ALA A 6 18.70 -4.09 19.38
N CYS A 7 17.75 -4.59 18.59
CA CYS A 7 16.35 -4.52 18.99
C CYS A 7 15.93 -5.93 19.45
N ARG A 8 16.06 -6.17 20.75
CA ARG A 8 15.69 -7.43 21.39
C ARG A 8 14.23 -7.32 21.85
N LEU A 9 13.30 -7.75 20.99
CA LEU A 9 11.94 -8.10 21.39
C LEU A 9 11.79 -9.63 21.29
N SER A 10 11.15 -10.19 22.29
CA SER A 10 10.98 -11.61 22.57
C SER A 10 10.50 -12.45 21.39
N GLY A 11 11.24 -13.52 21.08
CA GLY A 11 10.66 -14.77 20.60
C GLY A 11 10.40 -14.94 19.09
N VAL A 12 10.54 -13.91 18.26
CA VAL A 12 10.43 -14.06 16.80
C VAL A 12 11.77 -13.68 16.18
N ARG A 13 12.48 -14.66 15.61
CA ARG A 13 13.66 -14.38 14.78
C ARG A 13 13.15 -13.71 13.51
N PHE A 14 13.03 -12.37 13.51
CA PHE A 14 13.01 -11.60 12.28
C PHE A 14 14.38 -11.72 11.66
N PHE A 15 14.60 -12.83 10.97
CA PHE A 15 15.67 -12.91 10.00
C PHE A 15 15.25 -11.92 8.91
N THR A 16 15.94 -10.78 8.79
CA THR A 16 15.85 -9.96 7.58
C THR A 16 16.43 -10.84 6.46
N MET A 17 15.61 -11.71 5.90
CA MET A 17 15.79 -12.17 4.54
C MET A 17 15.29 -11.01 3.68
N ALA A 18 16.21 -10.40 2.95
CA ALA A 18 15.80 -9.65 1.77
C ALA A 18 15.10 -10.66 0.85
N LEU A 19 13.78 -10.51 0.71
CA LEU A 19 13.00 -11.27 -0.25
C LEU A 19 13.14 -10.53 -1.59
N GLU A 20 13.97 -11.06 -2.48
CA GLU A 20 14.04 -10.59 -3.86
C GLU A 20 12.81 -11.12 -4.59
N LEU A 21 11.89 -10.22 -4.95
CA LEU A 21 10.68 -10.54 -5.69
C LEU A 21 10.73 -9.85 -7.04
N THR A 22 10.33 -10.59 -8.07
CA THR A 22 9.97 -9.99 -9.35
C THR A 22 8.66 -9.19 -9.20
N PRO A 23 8.39 -8.21 -10.06
CA PRO A 23 7.12 -7.47 -10.05
C PRO A 23 5.90 -8.40 -10.10
N GLN A 24 5.97 -9.47 -10.89
CA GLN A 24 4.89 -10.44 -11.05
C GLN A 24 4.64 -11.27 -9.79
N GLU A 25 5.70 -11.68 -9.09
CA GLU A 25 5.57 -12.38 -7.80
C GLU A 25 4.96 -11.47 -6.74
N PHE A 26 5.36 -10.20 -6.72
CA PHE A 26 4.77 -9.22 -5.81
C PHE A 26 3.29 -8.97 -6.14
N GLU A 27 2.94 -8.79 -7.42
CA GLU A 27 1.54 -8.66 -7.87
C GLU A 27 0.69 -9.87 -7.46
N ALA A 28 1.24 -11.09 -7.58
CA ALA A 28 0.54 -12.31 -7.15
C ALA A 28 0.28 -12.32 -5.63
N LEU A 29 1.26 -11.90 -4.82
CA LEU A 29 1.10 -11.78 -3.37
C LEU A 29 0.09 -10.69 -2.99
N VAL A 30 0.04 -9.58 -3.73
CA VAL A 30 -0.98 -8.55 -3.54
C VAL A 30 -2.36 -9.10 -3.86
N ALA A 31 -2.52 -9.85 -4.95
CA ALA A 31 -3.79 -10.50 -5.28
C ALA A 31 -4.24 -11.48 -4.19
N GLU A 32 -3.34 -12.34 -3.71
CA GLU A 32 -3.63 -13.26 -2.59
C GLU A 32 -4.04 -12.50 -1.32
N ALA A 33 -3.36 -11.40 -1.01
CA ALA A 33 -3.70 -10.57 0.13
C ALA A 33 -5.10 -9.95 -0.01
N LEU A 34 -5.48 -9.49 -1.21
CA LEU A 34 -6.80 -8.94 -1.49
C LEU A 34 -7.90 -10.01 -1.38
N ASP A 35 -7.65 -11.22 -1.89
CA ASP A 35 -8.58 -12.35 -1.78
C ASP A 35 -8.76 -12.84 -0.33
N SER A 36 -7.76 -12.61 0.52
CA SER A 36 -7.78 -12.98 1.94
C SER A 36 -8.44 -11.95 2.86
N LEU A 37 -8.92 -10.81 2.33
CA LEU A 37 -9.53 -9.77 3.14
C LEU A 37 -10.81 -10.27 3.83
N PRO A 38 -11.02 -9.95 5.12
CA PRO A 38 -12.30 -10.21 5.78
C PRO A 38 -13.46 -9.53 5.03
N ASP A 39 -14.63 -10.17 5.00
CA ASP A 39 -15.83 -9.65 4.33
C ASP A 39 -16.19 -8.23 4.76
N GLU A 40 -15.96 -7.91 6.05
CA GLU A 40 -16.19 -6.60 6.63
C GLU A 40 -15.35 -5.49 5.96
N ILE A 41 -14.19 -5.82 5.40
CA ILE A 41 -13.29 -4.91 4.69
C ILE A 41 -13.55 -4.99 3.18
N ALA A 42 -13.75 -6.19 2.65
CA ALA A 42 -13.96 -6.43 1.22
C ALA A 42 -15.16 -5.62 0.67
N GLN A 43 -16.22 -5.41 1.46
CA GLN A 43 -17.36 -4.57 1.08
C GLN A 43 -16.98 -3.11 0.76
N TYR A 44 -15.89 -2.59 1.31
CA TYR A 44 -15.40 -1.23 1.07
C TYR A 44 -14.45 -1.12 -0.13
N MET A 45 -14.05 -2.25 -0.71
CA MET A 45 -13.20 -2.29 -1.89
C MET A 45 -13.99 -2.08 -3.19
N ASP A 46 -15.30 -1.92 -3.12
CA ASP A 46 -16.12 -1.58 -4.28
C ASP A 46 -15.70 -0.21 -4.85
N ASN A 47 -15.42 -0.19 -6.15
CA ASN A 47 -14.85 0.97 -6.87
C ASN A 47 -13.42 1.39 -6.41
N VAL A 48 -12.59 0.45 -5.95
CA VAL A 48 -11.16 0.67 -5.66
C VAL A 48 -10.27 -0.18 -6.59
N GLU A 49 -9.33 0.47 -7.27
CA GLU A 49 -8.27 -0.14 -8.07
C GLU A 49 -6.97 -0.21 -7.24
N VAL A 50 -6.35 -1.38 -7.17
CA VAL A 50 -5.02 -1.56 -6.55
C VAL A 50 -3.97 -1.68 -7.65
N VAL A 51 -2.93 -0.83 -7.61
CA VAL A 51 -1.90 -0.71 -8.63
C VAL A 51 -0.54 -0.90 -8.00
N VAL A 52 0.20 -1.92 -8.42
CA VAL A 52 1.60 -2.08 -7.98
C VAL A 52 2.48 -1.08 -8.72
N ALA A 53 3.24 -0.27 -7.98
CA ALA A 53 4.26 0.61 -8.55
C ALA A 53 5.61 0.42 -7.88
N TRP A 54 6.67 0.51 -8.69
CA TRP A 54 8.05 0.37 -8.19
C TRP A 54 8.44 1.46 -7.19
N ARG A 55 8.08 2.73 -7.46
CA ARG A 55 8.37 3.88 -6.61
C ARG A 55 7.29 4.96 -6.75
N PRO A 56 6.97 5.69 -5.67
CA PRO A 56 6.07 6.83 -5.74
C PRO A 56 6.70 7.99 -6.52
N THR A 57 5.86 8.77 -7.19
CA THR A 57 6.25 10.01 -7.85
C THR A 57 6.56 11.12 -6.83
N GLY A 58 7.34 12.12 -7.22
CA GLY A 58 7.63 13.27 -6.35
C GLY A 58 6.36 14.04 -5.94
N THR A 59 5.34 14.08 -6.79
CA THR A 59 4.05 14.71 -6.48
C THR A 59 3.26 13.90 -5.46
N GLN A 60 3.27 12.57 -5.56
CA GLN A 60 2.67 11.69 -4.57
C GLN A 60 3.35 11.82 -3.21
N LEU A 61 4.69 11.82 -3.15
CA LEU A 61 5.43 12.03 -1.91
C LEU A 61 5.11 13.37 -1.23
N ARG A 62 5.03 14.46 -2.01
CA ARG A 62 4.64 15.78 -1.49
C ARG A 62 3.20 15.79 -0.96
N ARG A 63 2.25 15.22 -1.70
CA ARG A 63 0.83 15.14 -1.28
C ARG A 63 0.66 14.30 -0.02
N ALA A 64 1.42 13.21 0.10
CA ALA A 64 1.43 12.35 1.28
C ALA A 64 2.20 12.95 2.47
N GLY A 65 2.87 14.10 2.31
CA GLY A 65 3.67 14.72 3.37
C GLY A 65 4.89 13.90 3.78
N VAL A 66 5.36 12.98 2.93
CA VAL A 66 6.48 12.09 3.22
C VAL A 66 7.79 12.85 3.04
N ARG A 67 8.62 12.88 4.09
CA ARG A 67 9.94 13.53 4.06
C ARG A 67 10.95 12.70 3.26
N ALA A 68 11.97 13.36 2.72
CA ALA A 68 13.08 12.68 2.07
C ALA A 68 13.73 11.66 3.02
N GLY A 69 13.99 10.45 2.51
CA GLY A 69 14.57 9.35 3.30
C GLY A 69 13.56 8.50 4.06
N HIS A 70 12.26 8.83 4.00
CA HIS A 70 11.20 7.98 4.54
C HIS A 70 10.57 7.11 3.44
N LEU A 71 10.00 5.98 3.86
CA LEU A 71 9.38 5.00 2.98
C LEU A 71 7.87 5.19 2.93
N LEU A 72 7.32 5.27 1.72
CA LEU A 72 5.89 5.20 1.45
C LEU A 72 5.59 3.80 0.92
N LEU A 73 4.82 3.03 1.67
CA LEU A 73 4.47 1.63 1.35
C LEU A 73 3.14 1.48 0.61
N GLY A 74 2.30 2.51 0.66
CA GLY A 74 1.00 2.52 0.02
C GLY A 74 0.42 3.93 0.03
N LEU A 75 -0.30 4.28 -1.02
CA LEU A 75 -0.96 5.57 -1.18
C LEU A 75 -2.38 5.39 -1.69
N TYR A 76 -3.36 5.88 -0.94
CA TYR A 76 -4.74 6.00 -1.41
C TYR A 76 -4.94 7.35 -2.10
N GLU A 77 -5.44 7.31 -3.34
CA GLU A 77 -5.77 8.45 -4.18
C GLU A 77 -7.23 8.33 -4.65
N GLY A 78 -8.12 9.12 -4.06
CA GLY A 78 -9.54 9.04 -4.35
C GLY A 78 -10.34 10.15 -3.69
N VAL A 79 -11.64 10.18 -3.97
CA VAL A 79 -12.57 11.05 -3.25
C VAL A 79 -13.23 10.21 -2.15
N PRO A 80 -13.04 10.56 -0.86
CA PRO A 80 -13.61 9.78 0.25
C PRO A 80 -15.11 9.55 0.08
N LEU A 81 -15.59 8.36 0.44
CA LEU A 81 -17.00 7.97 0.35
C LEU A 81 -17.96 9.01 0.94
N THR A 82 -17.56 9.67 2.05
CA THR A 82 -18.36 10.69 2.74
C THR A 82 -18.55 11.99 1.95
N GLN A 83 -17.82 12.18 0.86
CA GLN A 83 -17.86 13.38 0.00
C GLN A 83 -18.39 13.07 -1.41
N ARG A 84 -18.79 11.83 -1.69
CA ARG A 84 -19.40 11.44 -2.97
C ARG A 84 -20.84 11.97 -3.03
N SER A 85 -21.09 12.98 -3.86
CA SER A 85 -22.45 13.51 -4.10
C SER A 85 -23.24 12.63 -5.08
N ALA A 86 -24.57 12.77 -5.12
CA ALA A 86 -25.49 11.93 -5.91
C ALA A 86 -25.27 11.96 -7.44
N SER A 87 -24.37 12.81 -7.95
CA SER A 87 -24.00 12.94 -9.36
C SER A 87 -22.79 12.07 -9.77
N TYR A 88 -22.48 11.03 -8.98
CA TYR A 88 -21.33 10.12 -9.12
C TYR A 88 -21.44 9.14 -10.32
N GLY A 89 -21.84 9.63 -11.51
CA GLY A 89 -22.05 8.80 -12.71
C GLY A 89 -20.81 8.58 -13.57
N PHE A 90 -19.70 9.30 -13.34
CA PHE A 90 -18.52 9.30 -14.22
C PHE A 90 -17.18 9.43 -13.48
N VAL A 91 -17.10 8.99 -12.22
CA VAL A 91 -15.85 9.09 -11.45
C VAL A 91 -15.06 7.79 -11.61
N PRO A 92 -13.78 7.85 -12.03
CA PRO A 92 -12.92 6.67 -12.09
C PRO A 92 -12.79 6.01 -10.69
N PRO A 93 -12.42 4.72 -10.63
CA PRO A 93 -12.19 4.05 -9.35
C PRO A 93 -11.13 4.80 -8.54
N ASP A 94 -11.27 4.76 -7.21
CA ASP A 94 -10.22 5.23 -6.32
C ASP A 94 -9.00 4.33 -6.47
N LYS A 95 -7.80 4.83 -6.23
CA LYS A 95 -6.56 4.08 -6.45
C LYS A 95 -5.79 3.85 -5.16
N ILE A 96 -5.30 2.64 -4.97
CA ILE A 96 -4.26 2.32 -3.98
C ILE A 96 -3.00 1.98 -4.77
N THR A 97 -1.90 2.70 -4.56
CA THR A 97 -0.60 2.47 -5.21
C THR A 97 0.50 2.11 -4.22
#